data_AF-A7S0G0-F1
#
_entry.id   AF-A7S0G0-F1
#
_cell.length_a   1.000
_cell.length_b   1.000
_cell.length_c   1.000
_cell.angle_alpha   90.00
_cell.angle_beta   90.00
_cell.angle_gamma   90.00
#
_symmetry.space_group_name_H-M   'P 1'
#
loop_
_entity.id
_entity.type
_entity.pdbx_description
1 polymer ?
#
loop_
_entity_poly.entity_id
_entity_poly.type
_entity_poly.pdbx_seq_one_letter_code
_entity_poly.pdbx_strand_id
1 'polypeptide(L)'
;SEDSSGSSYDEALTQLCDPLLPVRGHAMLSLASLINHRDPKAMSKVDTLLKIFEEQLAHDDSYIYLAAVQGLVALAGLRPDPVLPHLARQFATCAPAIPQRSPELRMKLGEALVRATRACGPLVPRFSQHLISSLLTGARDAEPMVRASSLSNLGDVCKLLRFSIGPILQEVCLQKGLWLRLLLCGYC
;
A
#
# COMPACT_ATOMS: atom_id res chain seq x y z
N SER A 1 24.26 14.34 -26.46
CA SER A 1 23.46 13.12 -26.64
C SER A 1 22.50 13.01 -25.47
N GLU A 2 21.40 13.76 -25.48
CA GLU A 2 20.50 13.92 -24.32
C GLU A 2 19.01 13.68 -24.65
N ASP A 3 18.68 13.22 -25.86
CA ASP A 3 17.30 13.26 -26.37
C ASP A 3 16.48 11.95 -26.20
N SER A 4 17.02 10.88 -25.60
CA SER A 4 16.30 9.59 -25.54
C SER A 4 15.43 9.38 -24.29
N SER A 5 15.72 10.05 -23.17
CA SER A 5 14.96 9.87 -21.91
C SER A 5 13.69 10.71 -21.88
N GLY A 6 13.73 11.92 -22.46
CA GLY A 6 12.60 12.84 -22.52
C GLY A 6 11.44 12.34 -23.40
N SER A 7 11.74 11.65 -24.50
CA SER A 7 10.72 11.19 -25.46
C SER A 7 9.80 10.14 -24.86
N SER A 8 10.36 9.16 -24.12
CA SER A 8 9.60 8.03 -23.58
C SER A 8 8.62 8.44 -22.48
N TYR A 9 8.98 9.42 -21.64
CA TYR A 9 8.09 9.93 -20.60
C TYR A 9 6.91 10.73 -21.17
N ASP A 10 7.17 11.66 -22.10
CA ASP A 10 6.12 12.49 -22.70
C ASP A 10 5.19 11.67 -23.59
N GLU A 11 5.74 10.70 -24.32
CA GLU A 11 4.97 9.74 -25.09
C GLU A 11 4.03 8.93 -24.17
N ALA A 12 4.55 8.39 -23.07
CA ALA A 12 3.72 7.68 -22.11
C ALA A 12 2.62 8.57 -21.53
N LEU A 13 2.91 9.83 -21.18
CA LEU A 13 1.87 10.77 -20.72
C LEU A 13 0.80 11.03 -21.78
N THR A 14 1.18 11.09 -23.06
CA THR A 14 0.24 11.27 -24.17
C THR A 14 -0.65 10.03 -24.33
N GLN A 15 -0.07 8.83 -24.23
CA GLN A 15 -0.76 7.56 -24.34
C GLN A 15 -1.73 7.27 -23.17
N LEU A 16 -1.60 7.94 -22.02
CA LEU A 16 -2.58 7.85 -20.92
C LEU A 16 -3.98 8.33 -21.32
N CYS A 17 -4.08 9.16 -22.36
CA CYS A 17 -5.32 9.70 -22.89
C CYS A 17 -5.85 8.92 -24.10
N ASP A 18 -5.21 7.81 -24.48
CA ASP A 18 -5.63 7.01 -25.63
C ASP A 18 -7.00 6.34 -25.41
N PRO A 19 -7.90 6.26 -26.40
CA PRO A 19 -9.20 5.61 -26.24
C PRO A 19 -9.09 4.11 -25.89
N LEU A 20 -7.99 3.46 -26.25
CA LEU A 20 -7.78 2.03 -26.01
C LEU A 20 -7.18 1.79 -24.61
N LEU A 21 -7.92 1.07 -23.76
CA LEU A 21 -7.45 0.68 -22.42
C LEU A 21 -6.09 -0.05 -22.42
N PRO A 22 -5.78 -0.94 -23.39
CA PRO A 22 -4.46 -1.56 -23.45
C PRO A 22 -3.32 -0.54 -23.62
N VAL A 23 -3.53 0.53 -24.40
CA VAL A 23 -2.53 1.58 -24.63
C VAL A 23 -2.32 2.39 -23.35
N ARG A 24 -3.42 2.79 -22.69
CA ARG A 24 -3.37 3.50 -21.41
C ARG A 24 -2.66 2.70 -20.33
N GLY A 25 -2.99 1.42 -20.19
CA GLY A 25 -2.35 0.55 -19.21
C GLY A 25 -0.86 0.31 -19.51
N HIS A 26 -0.50 0.15 -20.79
CA HIS A 26 0.91 0.08 -21.19
C HIS A 26 1.66 1.36 -20.82
N ALA A 27 1.08 2.53 -21.07
CA ALA A 27 1.68 3.81 -20.71
C ALA A 27 1.93 3.93 -19.19
N MET A 28 0.99 3.50 -18.35
CA MET A 28 1.16 3.46 -16.91
C MET A 28 2.32 2.55 -16.48
N LEU A 29 2.44 1.37 -17.09
CA LEU A 29 3.54 0.44 -16.82
C LEU A 29 4.88 1.00 -17.29
N SER A 30 4.90 1.73 -18.42
CA SER A 30 6.08 2.44 -18.91
C SER A 30 6.52 3.54 -17.93
N LEU A 31 5.60 4.33 -17.37
CA LEU A 31 5.91 5.30 -16.32
C LEU A 31 6.46 4.62 -15.05
N ALA A 32 5.87 3.50 -14.64
CA ALA A 32 6.37 2.71 -13.51
C ALA A 32 7.79 2.16 -13.79
N SER A 33 8.08 1.75 -15.02
CA SER A 33 9.40 1.32 -15.45
C SER A 33 10.41 2.47 -15.38
N LEU A 34 10.06 3.66 -15.87
CA LEU A 34 10.91 4.85 -15.80
C LEU A 34 11.24 5.24 -14.35
N ILE A 35 10.25 5.13 -13.45
CA ILE A 35 10.47 5.30 -12.00
C ILE A 35 11.53 4.31 -11.52
N ASN A 36 11.37 3.01 -11.78
CA ASN A 36 12.32 1.98 -11.33
C ASN A 36 13.75 2.19 -11.86
N HIS A 37 13.88 2.70 -13.09
CA HIS A 37 15.17 3.05 -13.70
C HIS A 37 15.70 4.42 -13.26
N ARG A 38 15.00 5.12 -12.36
CA ARG A 38 15.34 6.45 -11.85
C ARG A 38 15.53 7.48 -12.96
N ASP A 39 14.68 7.42 -13.98
CA ASP A 39 14.68 8.40 -15.06
C ASP A 39 14.61 9.83 -14.50
N PRO A 40 15.52 10.75 -14.88
CA PRO A 40 15.59 12.08 -14.29
C PRO A 40 14.27 12.86 -14.37
N LYS A 41 13.54 12.71 -15.48
CA LYS A 41 12.28 13.43 -15.70
C LYS A 41 11.17 12.84 -14.85
N ALA A 42 11.02 11.52 -14.82
CA ALA A 42 10.07 10.85 -13.93
C ALA A 42 10.35 11.18 -12.45
N MET A 43 11.62 11.18 -12.04
CA MET A 43 12.02 11.50 -10.68
C MET A 43 11.75 12.97 -10.29
N SER A 44 11.77 13.90 -11.27
CA SER A 44 11.38 15.31 -11.04
C SER A 44 9.87 15.52 -10.92
N LYS A 45 9.05 14.52 -11.28
CA LYS A 45 7.58 14.60 -11.35
C LYS A 45 6.87 13.56 -10.46
N VAL A 46 7.53 13.09 -9.40
CA VAL A 46 6.99 12.06 -8.48
C VAL A 46 5.60 12.40 -7.94
N ASP A 47 5.36 13.65 -7.52
CA ASP A 47 4.05 14.05 -6.97
C ASP A 47 2.94 14.02 -8.04
N THR A 48 3.28 14.33 -9.30
CA THR A 48 2.35 14.22 -10.42
C THR A 48 2.04 12.76 -10.73
N LEU A 49 3.05 11.90 -10.77
CA LEU A 49 2.88 10.47 -11.03
C LEU A 49 2.09 9.79 -9.91
N LEU A 50 2.32 10.18 -8.66
CA LEU A 50 1.54 9.69 -7.52
C LEU A 50 0.05 9.97 -7.72
N LYS A 51 -0.32 11.21 -8.05
CA LYS A 51 -1.72 11.58 -8.31
C LYS A 51 -2.33 10.80 -9.48
N ILE A 52 -1.59 10.67 -10.58
CA ILE A 52 -2.04 9.90 -11.75
C ILE A 52 -2.37 8.46 -11.35
N PHE A 53 -1.46 7.77 -10.66
CA PHE A 53 -1.72 6.39 -10.26
C PHE A 53 -2.86 6.28 -9.24
N GLU A 54 -3.00 7.24 -8.31
CA GLU A 54 -4.11 7.25 -7.35
C GLU A 54 -5.47 7.42 -8.04
N GLU A 55 -5.57 8.33 -9.02
CA GLU A 55 -6.79 8.53 -9.80
C GLU A 55 -7.19 7.26 -10.56
N GLN A 56 -6.22 6.53 -11.12
CA GLN A 56 -6.48 5.30 -11.87
C GLN A 56 -6.86 4.10 -10.98
N LEU A 57 -6.71 4.16 -9.65
CA LEU A 57 -7.22 3.10 -8.76
C LEU A 57 -8.74 2.97 -8.79
N ALA A 58 -9.46 4.06 -9.05
CA ALA A 58 -10.91 4.04 -9.13
C ALA A 58 -11.44 3.43 -10.44
N HIS A 59 -10.57 3.13 -11.41
CA HIS A 59 -10.98 2.59 -12.69
C HIS A 59 -11.57 1.18 -12.56
N ASP A 60 -12.67 0.90 -13.26
CA ASP A 60 -13.38 -0.39 -13.19
C ASP A 60 -12.59 -1.52 -13.87
N ASP A 61 -11.93 -1.21 -14.98
CA ASP A 61 -11.11 -2.18 -15.70
C ASP A 61 -9.89 -2.63 -14.88
N SER A 62 -9.69 -3.95 -14.83
CA SER A 62 -8.65 -4.54 -14.00
C SER A 62 -7.24 -4.28 -14.47
N TYR A 63 -7.04 -4.16 -15.78
CA TYR A 63 -5.73 -3.89 -16.35
C TYR A 63 -5.24 -2.49 -15.96
N ILE A 64 -6.14 -1.50 -15.99
CA ILE A 64 -5.84 -0.12 -15.61
C ILE A 64 -5.54 0.00 -14.11
N TYR A 65 -6.41 -0.52 -13.22
CA TYR A 65 -6.15 -0.39 -11.79
C TYR A 65 -4.89 -1.15 -11.36
N LEU A 66 -4.62 -2.34 -11.93
CA LEU A 66 -3.42 -3.11 -11.60
C LEU A 66 -2.14 -2.40 -12.07
N ALA A 67 -2.18 -1.76 -13.24
CA ALA A 67 -1.08 -0.90 -13.69
C ALA A 67 -0.86 0.28 -12.73
N ALA A 68 -1.94 0.85 -12.19
CA ALA A 68 -1.88 1.92 -11.19
C ALA A 68 -1.19 1.47 -9.91
N VAL A 69 -1.62 0.31 -9.39
CA VAL A 69 -1.01 -0.34 -8.23
C VAL A 69 0.48 -0.56 -8.48
N GLN A 70 0.87 -1.01 -9.67
CA GLN A 70 2.29 -1.22 -10.00
C GLN A 70 3.10 0.08 -10.02
N GLY A 71 2.51 1.18 -10.49
CA GLY A 71 3.10 2.53 -10.40
C GLY A 71 3.30 3.00 -8.96
N LEU A 72 2.30 2.82 -8.10
CA LEU A 72 2.38 3.15 -6.66
C LEU A 72 3.46 2.32 -5.95
N VAL A 73 3.57 1.04 -6.29
CA VAL A 73 4.61 0.14 -5.79
C VAL A 73 6.00 0.63 -6.18
N ALA A 74 6.19 1.03 -7.44
CA ALA A 74 7.46 1.58 -7.92
C ALA A 74 7.84 2.87 -7.16
N LEU A 75 6.87 3.78 -6.96
CA LEU A 75 7.08 5.00 -6.19
C LEU A 75 7.44 4.72 -4.74
N ALA A 76 6.72 3.80 -4.08
CA ALA A 76 6.99 3.42 -2.69
C ALA A 76 8.37 2.78 -2.52
N GLY A 77 8.82 1.98 -3.48
CA GLY A 77 10.15 1.36 -3.46
C GLY A 77 11.31 2.38 -3.48
N LEU A 78 11.10 3.58 -4.05
CA LEU A 78 12.13 4.62 -4.14
C LEU A 78 11.94 5.74 -3.13
N ARG A 79 10.71 6.16 -2.86
CA ARG A 79 10.36 7.26 -1.94
C ARG A 79 9.29 6.78 -0.95
N PRO A 80 9.62 5.86 -0.03
CA PRO A 80 8.64 5.32 0.91
C PRO A 80 8.12 6.37 1.90
N ASP A 81 8.99 7.32 2.32
CA ASP A 81 8.68 8.35 3.32
C ASP A 81 7.46 9.22 2.95
N PRO A 82 7.32 9.76 1.72
CA PRO A 82 6.11 10.46 1.32
C PRO A 82 4.95 9.52 0.93
N VAL A 83 5.23 8.39 0.28
CA VAL A 83 4.20 7.56 -0.37
C VAL A 83 3.42 6.70 0.63
N LEU A 84 4.11 5.98 1.53
CA LEU A 84 3.41 5.05 2.45
C LEU A 84 2.49 5.76 3.45
N PRO A 85 2.92 6.82 4.16
CA PRO A 85 2.03 7.54 5.07
C PRO A 85 0.84 8.17 4.36
N HIS A 86 1.04 8.62 3.11
CA HIS A 86 -0.03 9.18 2.29
C HIS A 86 -1.06 8.11 1.90
N LEU A 87 -0.63 6.96 1.37
CA LEU A 87 -1.54 5.84 1.06
C LEU A 87 -2.25 5.31 2.31
N ALA A 88 -1.54 5.17 3.43
CA ALA A 88 -2.14 4.74 4.70
C ALA A 88 -3.21 5.73 5.18
N ARG A 89 -2.94 7.03 5.08
CA ARG A 89 -3.91 8.08 5.39
C ARG A 89 -5.10 8.04 4.45
N GLN A 90 -4.88 7.90 3.15
CA GLN A 90 -5.98 7.77 2.18
C GLN A 90 -6.89 6.60 2.54
N PHE A 91 -6.31 5.42 2.79
CA PHE A 91 -7.07 4.24 3.21
C PHE A 91 -7.83 4.48 4.53
N ALA A 92 -7.18 5.07 5.55
CA ALA A 92 -7.82 5.37 6.84
C ALA A 92 -8.93 6.42 6.74
N THR A 93 -8.78 7.44 5.89
CA THR A 93 -9.80 8.47 5.68
C THR A 93 -11.00 7.97 4.88
N CYS A 94 -10.86 6.84 4.17
CA CYS A 94 -11.98 6.19 3.49
C CYS A 94 -12.93 5.44 4.44
N ALA A 95 -12.73 5.50 5.76
CA ALA A 95 -13.60 4.92 6.77
C ALA A 95 -15.02 5.53 6.76
N PRO A 96 -16.03 4.90 7.40
CA PRO A 96 -17.46 5.09 7.11
C PRO A 96 -18.03 6.50 7.37
N ALA A 97 -17.23 7.44 7.86
CA ALA A 97 -17.60 8.86 7.98
C ALA A 97 -17.58 9.63 6.65
N ILE A 98 -17.01 9.06 5.57
CA ILE A 98 -17.02 9.66 4.23
C ILE A 98 -17.77 8.72 3.25
N PRO A 99 -19.10 8.90 3.07
CA PRO A 99 -19.95 8.03 2.23
C PRO A 99 -19.64 8.07 0.73
N GLN A 100 -18.65 8.85 0.31
CA GLN A 100 -18.42 9.24 -1.09
C GLN A 100 -17.61 8.24 -1.90
N ARG A 101 -17.08 7.17 -1.31
CA ARG A 101 -16.23 6.19 -2.02
C ARG A 101 -16.80 4.79 -1.96
N SER A 102 -16.82 4.12 -3.11
CA SER A 102 -17.34 2.77 -3.25
C SER A 102 -16.52 1.76 -2.43
N PRO A 103 -17.14 0.69 -1.90
CA PRO A 103 -16.40 -0.35 -1.17
C PRO A 103 -15.29 -0.99 -2.02
N GLU A 104 -15.48 -1.08 -3.34
CA GLU A 104 -14.49 -1.59 -4.29
C GLU A 104 -13.21 -0.72 -4.27
N LEU A 105 -13.35 0.60 -4.28
CA LEU A 105 -12.19 1.51 -4.22
C LEU A 105 -11.45 1.37 -2.89
N ARG A 106 -12.16 1.17 -1.76
CA ARG A 106 -11.51 0.93 -0.46
C ARG A 106 -10.69 -0.35 -0.48
N MET A 107 -11.22 -1.42 -1.07
CA MET A 107 -10.47 -2.68 -1.25
C MET A 107 -9.24 -2.48 -2.14
N LYS A 108 -9.37 -1.79 -3.28
CA LYS A 108 -8.25 -1.48 -4.19
C LYS A 108 -7.15 -0.65 -3.51
N LEU A 109 -7.53 0.35 -2.70
CA LEU A 109 -6.60 1.14 -1.89
C LEU A 109 -5.86 0.28 -0.85
N GLY A 110 -6.58 -0.62 -0.19
CA GLY A 110 -6.00 -1.55 0.78
C GLY A 110 -4.96 -2.47 0.13
N GLU A 111 -5.27 -3.01 -1.04
CA GLU A 111 -4.34 -3.80 -1.83
C GLU A 111 -3.11 -2.99 -2.27
N ALA A 112 -3.32 -1.79 -2.80
CA ALA A 112 -2.23 -0.90 -3.19
C ALA A 112 -1.28 -0.62 -2.01
N LEU A 113 -1.84 -0.31 -0.83
CA LEU A 113 -1.08 -0.06 0.39
C LEU A 113 -0.23 -1.26 0.80
N VAL A 114 -0.79 -2.47 0.79
CA VAL A 114 -0.04 -3.70 1.16
C VAL A 114 1.06 -3.99 0.15
N ARG A 115 0.77 -3.90 -1.15
CA ARG A 115 1.79 -4.14 -2.17
C ARG A 115 2.91 -3.09 -2.13
N ALA A 116 2.58 -1.82 -1.91
CA ALA A 116 3.55 -0.75 -1.71
C ALA A 116 4.42 -1.00 -0.46
N THR A 117 3.81 -1.47 0.62
CA THR A 117 4.51 -1.86 1.85
C THR A 117 5.52 -2.97 1.58
N ARG A 118 5.15 -4.01 0.80
CA ARG A 118 6.07 -5.09 0.41
C ARG A 118 7.31 -4.58 -0.33
N ALA A 119 7.14 -3.62 -1.23
CA ALA A 119 8.27 -3.04 -1.99
C ALA A 119 9.25 -2.25 -1.12
N CYS A 120 8.83 -1.76 0.05
CA CYS A 120 9.71 -1.04 0.97
C CYS A 120 10.66 -1.97 1.74
N GLY A 121 10.42 -3.29 1.73
CA GLY A 121 11.32 -4.29 2.28
C GLY A 121 11.72 -4.03 3.74
N PRO A 122 13.03 -3.94 4.07
CA PRO A 122 13.49 -3.73 5.45
C PRO A 122 13.07 -2.41 6.11
N LEU A 123 12.59 -1.43 5.34
CA LEU A 123 12.19 -0.11 5.86
C LEU A 123 10.78 -0.11 6.49
N VAL A 124 9.98 -1.17 6.25
CA VAL A 124 8.58 -1.28 6.70
C VAL A 124 8.36 -0.98 8.19
N PRO A 125 9.22 -1.41 9.15
CA PRO A 125 9.03 -1.10 10.57
C PRO A 125 8.90 0.39 10.91
N ARG A 126 9.53 1.28 10.12
CA ARG A 126 9.43 2.75 10.30
C ARG A 126 8.01 3.27 10.10
N PHE A 127 7.19 2.55 9.32
CA PHE A 127 5.82 2.95 8.97
C PHE A 127 4.76 2.16 9.74
N SER A 128 5.17 1.26 10.64
CA SER A 128 4.31 0.34 11.40
C SER A 128 3.07 1.01 12.00
N GLN A 129 3.24 2.14 12.69
CA GLN A 129 2.13 2.87 13.31
C GLN A 129 1.09 3.32 12.28
N HIS A 130 1.53 3.89 11.14
CA HIS A 130 0.63 4.34 10.08
C HIS A 130 -0.12 3.17 9.45
N LEU A 131 0.60 2.08 9.14
CA LEU A 131 0.05 0.90 8.48
C LEU A 131 -0.93 0.14 9.36
N ILE A 132 -0.57 -0.13 10.61
CA ILE A 132 -1.43 -0.85 11.56
C ILE A 132 -2.67 -0.02 11.86
N SER A 133 -2.50 1.28 12.13
CA SER A 133 -3.64 2.15 12.43
C SER A 133 -4.61 2.25 11.25
N SER A 134 -4.11 2.35 10.01
CA SER A 134 -4.99 2.45 8.84
C SER A 134 -5.74 1.14 8.59
N LEU A 135 -5.07 0.00 8.70
CA LEU A 135 -5.68 -1.32 8.47
C LEU A 135 -6.68 -1.71 9.56
N LEU A 136 -6.42 -1.35 10.83
CA LEU A 136 -7.38 -1.51 11.92
C LEU A 136 -8.64 -0.66 11.73
N THR A 137 -8.51 0.53 11.13
CA THR A 137 -9.67 1.34 10.74
C THR A 137 -10.51 0.62 9.68
N GLY A 138 -9.88 0.05 8.64
CA GLY A 138 -10.58 -0.76 7.62
C GLY A 138 -11.23 -2.03 8.18
N ALA A 139 -10.65 -2.64 9.22
CA ALA A 139 -11.25 -3.79 9.91
C ALA A 139 -12.57 -3.45 10.63
N ARG A 140 -12.88 -2.15 10.80
CA ARG A 140 -14.13 -1.63 11.38
C ARG A 140 -15.08 -1.03 10.33
N ASP A 141 -14.83 -1.28 9.04
CA ASP A 141 -15.68 -0.79 7.95
C ASP A 141 -17.11 -1.35 8.03
N ALA A 142 -18.09 -0.57 7.54
CA ALA A 142 -19.49 -0.99 7.48
C ALA A 142 -19.66 -2.20 6.55
N GLU A 143 -18.90 -2.24 5.46
CA GLU A 143 -18.98 -3.29 4.44
C GLU A 143 -18.20 -4.56 4.88
N PRO A 144 -18.86 -5.73 4.99
CA PRO A 144 -18.20 -6.98 5.37
C PRO A 144 -16.98 -7.36 4.53
N MET A 145 -17.04 -7.15 3.21
CA MET A 145 -15.94 -7.48 2.31
C MET A 145 -14.70 -6.62 2.56
N VAL A 146 -14.90 -5.32 2.86
CA VAL A 146 -13.81 -4.41 3.21
C VAL A 146 -13.16 -4.81 4.54
N ARG A 147 -13.96 -5.22 5.55
CA ARG A 147 -13.41 -5.73 6.82
C ARG A 147 -12.54 -6.96 6.62
N ALA A 148 -13.03 -7.95 5.87
CA ALA A 148 -12.31 -9.18 5.59
C ALA A 148 -10.99 -8.90 4.85
N SER A 149 -11.05 -8.06 3.81
CA SER A 149 -9.86 -7.61 3.06
C SER A 149 -8.85 -6.90 3.98
N SER A 150 -9.32 -5.98 4.82
CA SER A 150 -8.48 -5.23 5.75
C SER A 150 -7.78 -6.11 6.78
N LEU A 151 -8.46 -7.13 7.30
CA LEU A 151 -7.87 -8.11 8.23
C LEU A 151 -6.82 -8.99 7.54
N SER A 152 -7.07 -9.41 6.29
CA SER A 152 -6.09 -10.14 5.48
C SER A 152 -4.84 -9.27 5.23
N ASN A 153 -5.06 -8.01 4.83
CA ASN A 153 -4.02 -7.02 4.60
C ASN A 153 -3.20 -6.76 5.88
N LEU A 154 -3.86 -6.66 7.04
CA LEU A 154 -3.20 -6.53 8.34
C LEU A 154 -2.31 -7.75 8.62
N GLY A 155 -2.82 -8.97 8.44
CA GLY A 155 -2.04 -10.19 8.60
C GLY A 155 -0.78 -10.21 7.73
N ASP A 156 -0.86 -9.73 6.49
CA ASP A 156 0.28 -9.64 5.59
C ASP A 156 1.29 -8.57 6.00
N VAL A 157 0.84 -7.38 6.41
CA VAL A 157 1.73 -6.35 6.96
C VAL A 157 2.40 -6.82 8.24
N CYS A 158 1.69 -7.55 9.10
CA CYS A 158 2.26 -8.14 10.31
C CYS A 158 3.42 -9.11 9.98
N LYS A 159 3.28 -9.95 8.96
CA LYS A 159 4.39 -10.80 8.50
C LYS A 159 5.61 -9.98 8.04
N LEU A 160 5.38 -8.89 7.31
CA LEU A 160 6.45 -8.02 6.79
C LEU A 160 7.17 -7.24 7.87
N LEU A 161 6.44 -6.79 8.89
CA LEU A 161 7.01 -6.17 10.08
C LEU A 161 7.93 -7.11 10.83
N ARG A 162 7.93 -8.41 10.47
CA ARG A 162 8.61 -9.49 11.19
C ARG A 162 8.40 -9.24 12.66
N PHE A 163 7.12 -9.07 13.08
CA PHE A 163 6.77 -9.03 14.49
C PHE A 163 7.67 -10.05 15.11
N SER A 164 8.59 -9.60 15.96
CA SER A 164 9.37 -10.56 16.69
C SER A 164 8.30 -11.33 17.42
N ILE A 165 8.01 -12.53 16.95
CA ILE A 165 7.17 -13.53 17.60
C ILE A 165 7.85 -13.91 18.94
N GLY A 166 8.97 -13.25 19.30
CA GLY A 166 9.55 -13.17 20.64
C GLY A 166 8.70 -12.39 21.64
N PRO A 167 8.63 -11.04 21.63
CA PRO A 167 8.14 -10.30 22.80
C PRO A 167 6.63 -10.42 23.07
N ILE A 168 5.76 -10.42 22.06
CA ILE A 168 4.31 -10.48 22.28
C ILE A 168 3.88 -11.90 22.67
N LEU A 169 4.51 -12.93 22.10
CA LEU A 169 4.30 -14.31 22.52
C LEU A 169 4.97 -14.60 23.85
N GLN A 170 6.12 -13.99 24.18
CA GLN A 170 6.65 -14.02 25.54
C GLN A 170 5.72 -13.33 26.53
N GLU A 171 5.13 -12.17 26.23
CA GLU A 171 4.20 -11.53 27.16
C GLU A 171 2.93 -12.35 27.36
N VAL A 172 2.35 -12.90 26.29
CA VAL A 172 1.14 -13.75 26.38
C VAL A 172 1.44 -15.11 27.02
N CYS A 173 2.61 -15.70 26.75
CA CYS A 173 3.02 -17.00 27.29
C CYS A 173 3.60 -16.87 28.72
N LEU A 174 4.28 -15.77 29.07
CA LEU A 174 4.65 -15.43 30.44
C LEU A 174 3.42 -15.06 31.26
N GLN A 175 2.44 -14.32 30.73
CA GLN A 175 1.21 -14.09 31.48
C GLN A 175 0.55 -15.42 31.82
N LYS A 176 0.42 -16.37 30.88
CA LYS A 176 -0.13 -17.69 31.22
C LYS A 176 0.79 -18.54 32.12
N GLY A 177 2.11 -18.45 31.97
CA GLY A 177 3.09 -19.20 32.77
C GLY A 177 3.31 -18.68 34.19
N LEU A 178 3.19 -17.36 34.41
CA LEU A 178 3.32 -16.72 35.72
C LEU A 178 2.10 -17.01 36.60
N TRP A 179 0.90 -17.02 36.01
CA TRP A 179 -0.32 -17.47 36.69
C TRP A 179 -0.25 -18.95 37.08
N LEU A 180 0.29 -19.82 36.22
CA LEU A 180 0.45 -21.23 36.54
C LEU A 180 1.50 -21.46 37.65
N ARG A 181 2.59 -20.68 37.66
CA ARG A 181 3.59 -20.71 38.75
C ARG A 181 3.06 -20.14 40.07
N LEU A 182 2.26 -19.08 40.04
CA LEU A 182 1.60 -18.55 41.24
C LEU A 182 0.55 -19.51 41.81
N LEU A 183 -0.20 -20.23 40.97
CA LEU A 183 -1.14 -21.27 41.42
C LEU A 183 -0.45 -22.49 42.02
N LEU A 184 0.73 -22.90 41.51
CA LEU A 184 1.49 -24.03 42.04
C LEU A 184 2.33 -23.67 43.28
N CYS A 185 2.72 -22.40 43.45
CA CYS A 185 3.54 -21.96 44.59
C CYS A 185 2.69 -21.40 45.76
N GLY A 186 1.38 -21.22 45.58
CA GLY A 186 0.44 -20.84 46.64
C GLY A 186 -0.23 -22.02 47.38
N TYR A 187 0.22 -23.25 47.12
CA TYR A 187 -0.28 -24.50 47.73
C TYR A 187 0.81 -25.30 48.46
N CYS A 188 1.84 -24.63 48.99
CA CYS A 188 2.70 -25.15 50.04
C CYS A 188 2.74 -24.16 51.21
#